data_AF-A0A5D3BMK2-F1
#
_entry.id   AF-A0A5D3BMK2-F1
#
_cell.length_a   1.000
_cell.length_b   1.000
_cell.length_c   1.000
_cell.angle_alpha   90.00
_cell.angle_beta   90.00
_cell.angle_gamma   90.00
#
_symmetry.space_group_name_H-M   'P 1'
#
loop_
_entity.id
_entity.type
_entity.pdbx_description
1 polymer ?
#
loop_
_entity_poly.entity_id
_entity_poly.type
_entity_poly.pdbx_seq_one_letter_code
_entity_poly.pdbx_strand_id
1 'polypeptide(L)'
;MESTQRIEQMRRLVEKNGISTEKYGDPTMMRFLIARSMDVEKAAKMFVQWQKWRDTMVPNGRIDESEIEDELGTKKMFLQGLSKNGHAVLFLKGSKHFPAKDQVQFKKYVVYSLDKTISSAFKGREIGNEKLIGILDLQQISYKNIDPRGLITGFQLLQVNTFGS
;
A
#
# COMPACT_ATOMS: atom_id res chain seq x y z
N MET A 1 -9.20 -14.12 -22.80
CA MET A 1 -8.67 -13.48 -24.02
C MET A 1 -8.67 -11.95 -23.90
N GLU A 2 -9.80 -11.34 -23.53
CA GLU A 2 -9.94 -9.89 -23.37
C GLU A 2 -9.01 -9.28 -22.28
N SER A 3 -8.84 -9.95 -21.15
CA SER A 3 -8.01 -9.44 -20.05
C SER A 3 -6.50 -9.43 -20.36
N THR A 4 -6.00 -10.47 -21.05
CA THR A 4 -4.60 -10.54 -21.50
C THR A 4 -4.28 -9.44 -22.50
N GLN A 5 -5.20 -9.14 -23.42
CA GLN A 5 -5.05 -8.05 -24.37
C GLN A 5 -4.97 -6.69 -23.66
N ARG A 6 -5.82 -6.44 -22.65
CA ARG A 6 -5.77 -5.20 -21.87
C ARG A 6 -4.48 -5.05 -21.06
N ILE A 7 -3.96 -6.14 -20.49
CA ILE A 7 -2.66 -6.14 -19.81
C ILE A 7 -1.56 -5.70 -20.78
N GLU A 8 -1.51 -6.31 -21.96
CA GLU A 8 -0.49 -6.00 -22.96
C GLU A 8 -0.60 -4.55 -23.48
N GLN A 9 -1.81 -4.05 -23.70
CA GLN A 9 -2.03 -2.65 -24.06
C GLN A 9 -1.58 -1.69 -22.93
N MET A 10 -1.90 -2.02 -21.67
CA MET A 10 -1.46 -1.24 -20.52
C MET A 10 0.07 -1.22 -20.42
N ARG A 11 0.74 -2.36 -20.60
CA ARG A 11 2.22 -2.46 -20.60
C ARG A 11 2.84 -1.48 -21.59
N ARG A 12 2.38 -1.49 -22.84
CA ARG A 12 2.85 -0.58 -23.89
C ARG A 12 2.67 0.90 -23.55
N LEU A 13 1.53 1.27 -22.95
CA LEU A 13 1.31 2.66 -22.53
C LEU A 13 2.24 3.08 -21.40
N VAL A 14 2.50 2.19 -20.43
CA VAL A 14 3.45 2.45 -19.34
C VAL A 14 4.88 2.59 -19.87
N GLU A 15 5.29 1.71 -20.78
CA GLU A 15 6.63 1.73 -21.39
C GLU A 15 6.86 2.96 -22.28
N LYS A 16 5.84 3.43 -22.98
CA LYS A 16 5.87 4.71 -23.71
C LYS A 16 6.16 5.91 -22.80
N ASN A 17 5.89 5.80 -21.50
CA ASN A 17 6.21 6.80 -20.48
C ASN A 17 7.60 6.59 -19.84
N GLY A 18 8.43 5.68 -20.38
CA GLY A 18 9.80 5.42 -19.94
C GLY A 18 9.92 4.50 -18.72
N ILE A 19 8.85 3.81 -18.33
CA ILE A 19 8.84 2.89 -17.18
C ILE A 19 8.81 1.45 -17.69
N SER A 20 9.83 0.66 -17.37
CA SER A 20 9.86 -0.77 -17.68
C SER A 20 8.81 -1.55 -16.88
N THR A 21 8.11 -2.47 -17.54
CA THR A 21 7.11 -3.33 -16.91
C THR A 21 7.57 -4.76 -16.66
N GLU A 22 8.81 -5.10 -17.03
CA GLU A 22 9.36 -6.47 -16.99
C GLU A 22 9.35 -7.06 -15.57
N LYS A 23 9.60 -6.23 -14.55
CA LYS A 23 9.60 -6.65 -13.14
C LYS A 23 8.20 -6.94 -12.58
N TYR A 24 7.13 -6.68 -13.33
CA TYR A 24 5.75 -6.83 -12.87
C TYR A 24 5.02 -7.92 -13.62
N GLY A 25 4.58 -8.94 -12.89
CA GLY A 25 3.69 -9.98 -13.43
C GLY A 25 2.28 -9.48 -13.74
N ASP A 26 1.55 -10.27 -14.50
CA ASP A 26 0.17 -9.99 -14.91
C ASP A 26 -0.80 -9.70 -13.75
N PRO A 27 -0.71 -10.37 -12.57
CA PRO A 27 -1.56 -10.02 -11.43
C PRO A 27 -1.43 -8.57 -10.99
N THR A 28 -0.21 -8.01 -11.02
CA THR A 28 0.03 -6.60 -10.69
C THR A 28 -0.66 -5.69 -11.69
N MET A 29 -0.51 -5.95 -12.99
CA MET A 29 -1.19 -5.16 -14.03
C MET A 29 -2.71 -5.23 -13.90
N MET A 30 -3.23 -6.42 -13.59
CA MET A 30 -4.65 -6.63 -13.36
C MET A 30 -5.21 -5.79 -12.21
N ARG A 31 -4.45 -5.59 -11.12
CA ARG A 31 -4.87 -4.74 -9.98
C ARG A 31 -5.22 -3.32 -10.44
N PHE A 32 -4.36 -2.72 -11.26
CA PHE A 32 -4.57 -1.35 -11.78
C PHE A 32 -5.74 -1.30 -12.76
N LEU A 33 -5.89 -2.32 -13.62
CA LEU A 33 -7.03 -2.42 -14.52
C LEU A 33 -8.34 -2.53 -13.74
N ILE A 34 -8.44 -3.43 -12.76
CA ILE A 34 -9.63 -3.59 -11.91
C ILE A 34 -9.95 -2.28 -11.18
N ALA A 35 -8.94 -1.62 -10.59
CA ALA A 35 -9.10 -0.35 -9.89
C ALA A 35 -9.66 0.77 -10.79
N ARG A 36 -9.47 0.67 -12.11
CA ARG A 36 -9.95 1.62 -13.11
C ARG A 36 -11.04 1.05 -14.01
N SER A 37 -11.82 0.08 -13.52
CA SER A 37 -12.95 -0.50 -14.26
C SER A 37 -12.55 -1.02 -15.65
N MET A 38 -11.35 -1.60 -15.74
CA MET A 38 -10.70 -2.11 -16.96
C MET A 38 -10.38 -1.04 -18.03
N ASP A 39 -10.38 0.24 -17.66
CA ASP A 39 -9.94 1.36 -18.50
C ASP A 39 -8.40 1.38 -18.58
N VAL A 40 -7.88 1.04 -19.75
CA VAL A 40 -6.44 0.84 -20.00
C VAL A 40 -5.65 2.15 -19.82
N GLU A 41 -6.19 3.28 -20.28
CA GLU A 41 -5.49 4.57 -20.20
C GLU A 41 -5.42 5.07 -18.77
N LYS A 42 -6.54 5.01 -18.03
CA LYS A 42 -6.57 5.39 -16.62
C LYS A 42 -5.71 4.46 -15.77
N ALA A 43 -5.73 3.16 -16.05
CA ALA A 43 -4.87 2.19 -15.36
C ALA A 43 -3.39 2.48 -15.60
N ALA A 44 -2.98 2.73 -16.85
CA ALA A 44 -1.60 3.07 -17.18
C ALA A 44 -1.17 4.39 -16.52
N LYS A 45 -2.01 5.42 -16.54
CA LYS A 45 -1.74 6.70 -15.86
C LYS A 45 -1.54 6.51 -14.35
N MET A 46 -2.42 5.75 -13.71
CA MET A 46 -2.31 5.42 -12.29
C MET A 46 -1.03 4.64 -11.99
N PHE A 47 -0.66 3.68 -12.84
CA PHE A 47 0.57 2.90 -12.69
C PHE A 47 1.82 3.79 -12.76
N VAL A 48 1.88 4.70 -13.74
CA VAL A 48 3.01 5.63 -13.90
C VAL A 48 3.14 6.53 -12.67
N GLN A 49 2.03 7.05 -12.15
CA GLN A 49 2.02 7.86 -10.92
C GLN A 49 2.47 7.06 -9.70
N TRP A 50 1.95 5.84 -9.55
CA TRP A 50 2.34 4.93 -8.48
C TRP A 50 3.83 4.60 -8.53
N GLN A 51 4.38 4.30 -9.71
CA GLN A 51 5.79 3.96 -9.85
C GLN A 51 6.70 5.15 -9.52
N LYS A 52 6.39 6.35 -10.00
CA LYS A 52 7.12 7.58 -9.61
C LYS A 52 7.07 7.83 -8.11
N TRP A 53 5.92 7.58 -7.49
CA TRP A 53 5.78 7.66 -6.04
C TRP A 53 6.63 6.59 -5.32
N ARG A 54 6.66 5.35 -5.81
CA ARG A 54 7.53 4.29 -5.28
C ARG A 54 9.01 4.67 -5.38
N ASP A 55 9.44 5.24 -6.49
CA ASP A 55 10.85 5.62 -6.69
C ASP A 55 11.31 6.74 -5.75
N THR A 56 10.38 7.60 -5.30
CA THR A 56 10.68 8.67 -4.33
C THR A 56 10.58 8.20 -2.87
N MET A 57 9.58 7.37 -2.54
CA MET A 57 9.34 6.93 -1.16
C MET A 57 10.11 5.68 -0.76
N VAL A 58 10.40 4.79 -1.71
CA VAL A 58 11.04 3.49 -1.49
C VAL A 58 12.11 3.24 -2.57
N PRO A 59 13.15 4.10 -2.66
CA PRO A 59 14.13 4.07 -3.74
C PRO A 59 14.91 2.75 -3.80
N ASN A 60 15.14 2.10 -2.66
CA ASN A 60 15.84 0.82 -2.56
C ASN A 60 14.92 -0.40 -2.75
N GLY A 61 13.67 -0.19 -3.17
CA GLY A 61 12.65 -1.24 -3.31
C GLY A 61 12.06 -1.73 -1.98
N ARG A 62 12.72 -1.47 -0.86
CA ARG A 62 12.26 -1.70 0.52
C ARG A 62 12.64 -0.53 1.42
N ILE A 63 11.90 -0.37 2.52
CA ILE A 63 12.23 0.54 3.61
C ILE A 63 12.97 -0.26 4.68
N ASP A 64 14.13 0.21 5.12
CA ASP A 64 14.90 -0.44 6.19
C ASP A 64 14.30 -0.12 7.57
N GLU A 65 14.38 -1.06 8.51
CA GLU A 65 13.84 -0.85 9.87
C GLU A 65 14.57 0.27 10.61
N SER A 66 15.85 0.51 10.30
CA SER A 66 16.62 1.65 10.82
C SER A 66 16.07 3.01 10.38
N GLU A 67 15.35 3.09 9.27
CA GLU A 67 14.72 4.33 8.80
C GLU A 67 13.40 4.64 9.51
N ILE A 68 12.90 3.73 10.36
CA ILE A 68 11.58 3.79 11.00
C ILE A 68 11.60 3.38 12.48
N GLU A 69 12.76 3.44 13.13
CA GLU A 69 12.98 2.86 14.46
C GLU A 69 12.04 3.46 15.53
N ASP A 70 11.80 4.76 15.53
CA ASP A 70 10.92 5.42 16.51
C ASP A 70 9.48 4.91 16.36
N GLU A 71 8.99 4.83 15.13
CA GLU A 71 7.64 4.39 14.81
C GLU A 71 7.47 2.89 15.06
N LEU A 72 8.47 2.08 14.71
CA LEU A 72 8.52 0.64 14.94
C LEU A 72 8.53 0.32 16.44
N GLY A 73 9.28 1.08 17.23
CA GLY A 73 9.39 0.96 18.68
C GLY A 73 8.06 1.12 19.42
N THR A 74 7.10 1.88 18.85
CA THR A 74 5.77 2.04 19.45
C THR A 74 4.98 0.73 19.50
N LYS A 75 5.27 -0.25 18.61
CA LYS A 75 4.56 -1.53 18.52
C LYS A 75 3.04 -1.35 18.48
N LYS A 76 2.57 -0.43 17.62
CA LYS A 76 1.16 -0.07 17.44
C LYS A 76 0.44 -0.85 16.34
N MET A 77 1.17 -1.57 15.48
CA MET A 77 0.61 -2.38 14.39
C MET A 77 1.01 -3.85 14.56
N PHE A 78 0.05 -4.76 14.37
CA PHE A 78 0.24 -6.20 14.48
C PHE A 78 -0.42 -6.90 13.30
N LEU A 79 0.26 -7.90 12.75
CA LEU A 79 -0.29 -8.74 11.69
C LEU A 79 -0.97 -9.96 12.31
N GLN A 80 -2.27 -10.12 12.09
CA GLN A 80 -3.06 -11.23 12.61
C GLN A 80 -3.45 -12.19 11.47
N GLY A 81 -2.46 -12.77 10.81
CA GLY A 81 -2.67 -13.82 9.80
C GLY A 81 -3.75 -13.50 8.75
N LEU A 82 -4.48 -14.53 8.32
CA LEU A 82 -5.57 -14.41 7.34
C LEU A 82 -6.92 -14.60 8.03
N SER A 83 -7.92 -13.82 7.61
CA SER A 83 -9.33 -14.03 7.94
C SER A 83 -9.87 -15.34 7.32
N LYS A 84 -11.09 -15.75 7.70
CA LYS A 84 -11.78 -16.91 7.11
C LYS A 84 -11.89 -16.86 5.59
N ASN A 85 -11.92 -15.65 5.01
CA ASN A 85 -12.03 -15.43 3.57
C ASN A 85 -10.66 -15.18 2.90
N GLY A 86 -9.55 -15.42 3.60
CA GLY A 86 -8.19 -15.27 3.05
C GLY A 86 -7.66 -13.84 2.99
N HIS A 87 -8.36 -12.84 3.54
CA HIS A 87 -7.86 -11.46 3.60
C HIS A 87 -6.85 -11.28 4.73
N ALA A 88 -5.78 -10.52 4.48
CA ALA A 88 -4.82 -10.13 5.50
C ALA A 88 -5.49 -9.31 6.60
N VAL A 89 -5.23 -9.63 7.87
CA VAL A 89 -5.77 -8.86 8.99
C VAL A 89 -4.66 -8.08 9.68
N LEU A 90 -4.85 -6.76 9.75
CA LEU A 90 -3.94 -5.82 10.39
C LEU A 90 -4.64 -5.21 11.60
N PHE A 91 -4.02 -5.33 12.77
CA PHE A 91 -4.53 -4.81 14.03
C PHE A 91 -3.74 -3.56 14.44
N LEU A 92 -4.43 -2.47 14.73
CA LEU A 92 -3.85 -1.20 15.11
C LEU A 92 -4.31 -0.85 16.53
N LYS A 93 -3.36 -0.58 17.44
CA LYS A 93 -3.64 -0.17 18.81
C LYS A 93 -3.56 1.34 18.93
N GLY A 94 -4.70 2.01 18.95
CA GLY A 94 -4.81 3.48 18.98
C GLY A 94 -4.16 4.11 20.21
N SER A 95 -4.24 3.46 21.38
CA SER A 95 -3.58 3.94 22.62
C SER A 95 -2.07 4.00 22.55
N LYS A 96 -1.45 3.32 21.57
CA LYS A 96 -0.01 3.36 21.30
C LYS A 96 0.38 4.33 20.18
N HIS A 97 -0.59 4.95 19.52
CA HIS A 97 -0.32 5.97 18.52
C HIS A 97 -0.03 7.31 19.21
N PHE A 98 1.06 7.97 18.82
CA PHE A 98 1.39 9.32 19.24
C PHE A 98 1.68 10.15 17.98
N PRO A 99 1.36 11.46 17.98
CA PRO A 99 1.73 12.34 16.89
C PRO A 99 3.22 12.22 16.56
N ALA A 100 3.51 11.92 15.30
CA ALA A 100 4.88 11.67 14.88
C ALA A 100 5.73 12.96 14.95
N LYS A 101 6.89 12.87 15.62
CA LYS A 101 7.89 13.95 15.63
C LYS A 101 8.51 14.11 14.24
N ASP A 102 8.76 12.99 13.58
CA ASP A 102 9.23 12.93 12.20
C ASP A 102 8.12 12.39 11.28
N GLN A 103 7.53 13.29 10.51
CA GLN A 103 6.45 12.96 9.58
C GLN A 103 6.93 12.15 8.37
N VAL A 104 8.21 12.24 8.01
CA VAL A 104 8.81 11.43 6.93
C VAL A 104 8.93 9.99 7.41
N GLN A 105 9.43 9.81 8.64
CA GLN A 105 9.52 8.51 9.29
C GLN A 105 8.15 7.84 9.40
N PHE A 106 7.14 8.58 9.83
CA PHE A 106 5.77 8.06 9.91
C PHE A 106 5.21 7.59 8.57
N LYS A 107 5.41 8.39 7.50
CA LYS A 107 5.01 7.98 6.14
C LYS A 107 5.71 6.69 5.72
N LYS A 108 7.03 6.61 5.94
CA LYS A 108 7.81 5.40 5.66
C LYS A 108 7.30 4.19 6.46
N TYR A 109 6.97 4.39 7.74
CA TYR A 109 6.42 3.34 8.61
C TYR A 109 5.08 2.79 8.11
N VAL A 110 4.18 3.67 7.64
CA VAL A 110 2.90 3.25 7.05
C VAL A 110 3.13 2.42 5.78
N VAL A 111 4.01 2.88 4.88
CA VAL A 111 4.36 2.14 3.65
C VAL A 111 5.00 0.79 3.97
N TYR A 112 5.97 0.76 4.87
CA TYR A 112 6.63 -0.45 5.35
C TYR A 112 5.61 -1.47 5.90
N SER A 113 4.67 -1.00 6.73
CA SER A 113 3.68 -1.86 7.37
C SER A 113 2.70 -2.46 6.36
N LEU A 114 2.30 -1.70 5.34
CA LEU A 114 1.47 -2.18 4.25
C LEU A 114 2.22 -3.20 3.37
N ASP A 115 3.45 -2.88 2.95
CA ASP A 115 4.29 -3.78 2.14
C ASP A 115 4.53 -5.12 2.87
N LYS A 116 4.84 -5.08 4.18
CA LYS A 116 5.04 -6.27 5.01
C LYS A 116 3.75 -7.09 5.15
N THR A 117 2.59 -6.41 5.23
CA THR A 117 1.28 -7.09 5.30
C THR A 117 0.93 -7.78 3.98
N ILE A 118 1.11 -7.11 2.84
CA ILE A 118 0.87 -7.69 1.52
C ILE A 118 1.83 -8.87 1.28
N SER A 119 3.12 -8.67 1.55
CA SER A 119 4.14 -9.71 1.37
C SER A 119 3.89 -10.92 2.26
N SER A 120 3.37 -10.77 3.47
CA SER A 120 3.10 -11.90 4.35
C SER A 120 1.81 -12.64 4.00
N ALA A 121 0.79 -11.94 3.49
CA ALA A 121 -0.51 -12.53 3.23
C ALA A 121 -0.61 -13.28 1.90
N PHE A 122 0.12 -12.86 0.87
CA PHE A 122 -0.15 -13.31 -0.51
C PHE A 122 0.99 -14.04 -1.20
N LYS A 123 2.07 -14.46 -0.49
CA LYS A 123 3.20 -15.20 -1.12
C LYS A 123 2.69 -16.40 -1.92
N GLY A 124 2.77 -16.31 -3.24
CA GLY A 124 2.36 -17.38 -4.16
C GLY A 124 0.85 -17.56 -4.36
N ARG A 125 0.01 -16.64 -3.85
CA ARG A 125 -1.47 -16.68 -3.97
C ARG A 125 -2.05 -15.40 -4.58
N GLU A 126 -1.23 -14.66 -5.31
CA GLU A 126 -1.63 -13.40 -5.92
C GLU A 126 -2.61 -13.63 -7.08
N ILE A 127 -3.81 -13.08 -6.95
CA ILE A 127 -4.89 -13.15 -7.94
C ILE A 127 -5.29 -11.77 -8.48
N GLY A 128 -4.74 -10.69 -7.91
CA GLY A 128 -4.91 -9.32 -8.41
C GLY A 128 -6.14 -8.56 -7.87
N ASN A 129 -6.82 -9.10 -6.86
CA ASN A 129 -7.93 -8.42 -6.15
C ASN A 129 -7.87 -8.67 -4.64
N GLU A 130 -6.66 -8.70 -4.11
CA GLU A 130 -6.38 -8.93 -2.70
C GLU A 130 -6.96 -7.80 -1.84
N LYS A 131 -7.53 -8.16 -0.69
CA LYS A 131 -8.08 -7.20 0.27
C LYS A 131 -7.40 -7.34 1.63
N LEU A 132 -7.32 -6.22 2.32
CA LEU A 132 -6.79 -6.10 3.68
C LEU A 132 -7.90 -5.63 4.61
N ILE A 133 -7.94 -6.20 5.81
CA ILE A 133 -8.87 -5.82 6.88
C ILE A 133 -8.06 -5.10 7.96
N GLY A 134 -8.39 -3.84 8.23
CA GLY A 134 -7.85 -3.08 9.35
C GLY A 134 -8.78 -3.10 10.55
N ILE A 135 -8.30 -3.53 11.71
CA ILE A 135 -9.02 -3.44 12.98
C ILE A 135 -8.33 -2.39 13.84
N LEU A 136 -9.06 -1.34 14.22
CA LEU A 136 -8.55 -0.27 15.07
C LEU A 136 -9.10 -0.43 16.49
N ASP A 137 -8.23 -0.80 17.42
CA ASP A 137 -8.51 -0.83 18.85
C ASP A 137 -8.40 0.57 19.43
N LEU A 138 -9.55 1.14 19.78
CA LEU A 138 -9.70 2.45 20.40
C LEU A 138 -9.71 2.38 21.94
N GLN A 139 -9.49 1.22 22.53
CA GLN A 139 -9.43 1.08 23.97
C GLN A 139 -8.24 1.88 24.52
N GLN A 140 -8.48 2.66 25.59
CA GLN A 140 -7.50 3.48 26.30
C GLN A 140 -6.90 4.64 25.49
N ILE A 141 -7.56 5.10 24.42
CA ILE A 141 -7.15 6.34 23.76
C ILE A 141 -7.38 7.54 24.69
N SER A 142 -6.51 8.54 24.61
CA SER A 142 -6.72 9.84 25.22
C SER A 142 -6.23 10.97 24.32
N TYR A 143 -6.36 12.22 24.76
CA TYR A 143 -6.01 13.40 23.96
C TYR A 143 -4.58 13.38 23.39
N LYS A 144 -3.63 12.77 24.10
CA LYS A 144 -2.23 12.64 23.64
C LYS A 144 -2.06 11.74 22.40
N ASN A 145 -3.07 10.93 22.09
CA ASN A 145 -3.07 10.01 20.94
C ASN A 145 -3.74 10.62 19.70
N ILE A 146 -4.35 11.81 19.81
CA ILE A 146 -5.05 12.43 18.69
C ILE A 146 -4.02 13.06 17.74
N ASP A 147 -3.95 12.53 16.52
CA ASP A 147 -3.09 13.06 15.44
C ASP A 147 -3.89 13.20 14.14
N PRO A 148 -4.53 14.35 13.89
CA PRO A 148 -5.27 14.58 12.67
C PRO A 148 -4.39 14.51 11.41
N ARG A 149 -3.11 14.90 11.52
CA ARG A 149 -2.16 14.87 10.38
C ARG A 149 -1.77 13.44 10.04
N GLY A 150 -1.54 12.61 11.06
CA GLY A 150 -1.29 11.18 10.91
C GLY A 150 -2.46 10.46 10.25
N LEU A 151 -3.70 10.77 10.66
CA LEU A 151 -4.90 10.22 10.05
C LEU A 151 -5.02 10.63 8.57
N ILE A 152 -4.89 11.92 8.25
CA ILE A 152 -4.94 12.41 6.86
C ILE A 152 -3.87 11.72 6.01
N THR A 153 -2.65 11.58 6.52
CA THR A 153 -1.54 10.92 5.82
C THR A 153 -1.85 9.45 5.54
N GLY A 154 -2.39 8.73 6.53
CA GLY A 154 -2.82 7.34 6.36
C GLY A 154 -3.92 7.22 5.30
N PHE A 155 -4.94 8.07 5.35
CA PHE A 155 -6.00 8.10 4.34
C PHE A 155 -5.49 8.42 2.95
N GLN A 156 -4.61 9.41 2.80
CA GLN A 156 -4.01 9.76 1.50
C GLN A 156 -3.20 8.59 0.92
N LEU A 157 -2.45 7.85 1.74
CA LEU A 157 -1.72 6.67 1.26
C LEU A 157 -2.66 5.55 0.80
N LEU A 158 -3.79 5.37 1.49
CA LEU A 158 -4.84 4.40 1.13
C LEU A 158 -5.70 4.83 -0.07
N GLN A 159 -5.78 6.13 -0.36
CA GLN A 159 -6.55 6.67 -1.47
C GLN A 159 -5.66 6.81 -2.72
N VAL A 160 -4.60 7.60 -2.64
CA VAL A 160 -3.79 7.97 -3.82
C VAL A 160 -3.06 6.77 -4.45
N ASN A 161 -2.69 5.77 -3.65
CA ASN A 161 -1.93 4.62 -4.12
C ASN A 161 -2.71 3.30 -4.14
N THR A 162 -4.00 3.32 -3.78
CA THR A 162 -4.86 2.13 -3.86
C THR A 162 -6.16 2.40 -4.62
N PHE A 163 -6.75 3.60 -4.58
CA PHE A 163 -7.98 3.95 -5.31
C PHE A 163 -8.17 5.47 -5.46
N GLY A 164 -8.07 6.01 -6.69
CA GLY A 164 -8.48 7.40 -7.00
C GLY A 164 -7.48 8.11 -7.93
N SER A 165 -7.85 8.71 -9.06
CA SER A 165 -9.13 9.08 -9.68
C SER A 165 -9.16 8.65 -11.16
#